data_AF-A0A1C4XKF9-F1
#
_entry.id   AF-A0A1C4XKF9-F1
#
_cell.length_a   1.000
_cell.length_b   1.000
_cell.length_c   1.000
_cell.angle_alpha   90.00
_cell.angle_beta   90.00
_cell.angle_gamma   90.00
#
_symmetry.space_group_name_H-M   'P 1'
#
loop_
_entity.id
_entity.type
_entity.pdbx_description
1 polymer ?
#
loop_
_entity_poly.entity_id
_entity_poly.type
_entity_poly.pdbx_seq_one_letter_code
_entity_poly.pdbx_strand_id
1 'polypeptide(L)'
;MEDGFAVDAEEIRAHARNIDALAARFAAVKVASAHIAQDDSAYGLLCGWIAGVLESKHVRQDELFAGVEENLTLAATGLRHTADDYDAVDADNASLITDVGSRMTP
;
A
#
# COMPACT_ATOMS: atom_id res chain seq x y z
N MET A 1 0.75 30.65 -6.05
CA MET A 1 -0.68 30.35 -6.15
C MET A 1 -0.71 28.88 -6.47
N GLU A 2 -0.85 28.08 -5.43
CA GLU A 2 -0.90 26.63 -5.54
C GLU A 2 -2.18 26.30 -6.31
N ASP A 3 -2.05 25.65 -7.46
CA ASP A 3 -3.20 25.03 -8.14
C ASP A 3 -3.68 23.90 -7.22
N GLY A 4 -4.50 24.27 -6.24
CA GLY A 4 -5.12 23.33 -5.33
C GLY A 4 -6.09 22.48 -6.13
N PHE A 5 -5.74 21.22 -6.36
CA PHE A 5 -6.72 20.25 -6.80
C PHE A 5 -7.74 20.09 -5.67
N ALA A 6 -9.02 20.32 -5.96
CA ALA A 6 -10.09 19.94 -5.05
C ALA A 6 -10.19 18.41 -5.07
N VAL A 7 -9.40 17.75 -4.22
CA VAL A 7 -9.42 16.31 -4.05
C VAL A 7 -10.32 15.98 -2.86
N ASP A 8 -11.25 15.05 -3.06
CA ASP A 8 -12.08 14.51 -1.98
C ASP A 8 -11.21 13.59 -1.10
N ALA A 9 -11.15 13.88 0.20
CA ALA A 9 -10.40 13.06 1.16
C ALA A 9 -10.88 11.60 1.17
N GLU A 10 -12.16 11.34 0.89
CA GLU A 10 -12.67 9.97 0.79
C GLU A 10 -12.19 9.26 -0.48
N GLU A 11 -11.94 9.96 -1.58
CA GLU A 11 -11.33 9.38 -2.79
C GLU A 11 -9.88 8.95 -2.51
N ILE A 12 -9.13 9.76 -1.75
CA ILE A 12 -7.77 9.42 -1.31
C ILE A 12 -7.81 8.17 -0.41
N ARG A 13 -8.75 8.11 0.54
CA ARG A 13 -8.94 6.91 1.39
C ARG A 13 -9.34 5.68 0.58
N ALA A 14 -10.18 5.84 -0.43
CA ALA A 14 -10.53 4.77 -1.35
C ALA A 14 -9.30 4.26 -2.10
N HIS A 15 -8.41 5.15 -2.55
CA HIS A 15 -7.16 4.75 -3.16
C HIS A 15 -6.26 3.98 -2.19
N ALA A 16 -6.11 4.44 -0.95
CA ALA A 16 -5.36 3.72 0.08
C ALA A 16 -5.88 2.29 0.28
N ARG A 17 -7.21 2.09 0.34
CA ARG A 17 -7.83 0.75 0.42
C ARG A 17 -7.53 -0.12 -0.80
N ASN A 18 -7.46 0.47 -1.99
CA ASN A 18 -7.08 -0.27 -3.20
C ASN A 18 -5.62 -0.72 -3.16
N ILE A 19 -4.72 0.11 -2.61
CA ILE A 19 -3.32 -0.27 -2.39
C ILE A 19 -3.21 -1.41 -1.37
N ASP A 20 -3.98 -1.37 -0.27
CA ASP A 20 -4.02 -2.47 0.70
C ASP A 20 -4.48 -3.78 0.04
N ALA A 21 -5.52 -3.72 -0.80
CA ALA A 21 -6.02 -4.88 -1.52
C ALA A 21 -4.97 -5.46 -2.48
N LEU A 22 -4.17 -4.59 -3.11
CA LEU A 22 -3.05 -5.02 -3.95
C LEU A 22 -1.95 -5.70 -3.11
N ALA A 23 -1.60 -5.13 -1.95
CA ALA A 23 -0.62 -5.73 -1.04
C ALA A 23 -1.06 -7.13 -0.58
N ALA A 24 -2.32 -7.31 -0.21
CA ALA A 24 -2.87 -8.61 0.16
C ALA A 24 -2.76 -9.66 -0.95
N ARG A 25 -2.95 -9.25 -2.22
CA ARG A 25 -2.77 -10.13 -3.39
C ARG A 25 -1.31 -10.53 -3.58
N PHE A 26 -0.37 -9.61 -3.38
CA PHE A 26 1.06 -9.91 -3.42
C PHE A 26 1.47 -10.90 -2.32
N ALA A 27 0.96 -10.73 -1.09
CA ALA A 27 1.19 -11.67 0.00
C ALA A 27 0.67 -13.08 -0.35
N ALA A 28 -0.52 -13.19 -0.93
CA ALA A 28 -1.06 -14.48 -1.39
C ALA A 28 -0.19 -15.14 -2.47
N VAL A 29 0.34 -14.36 -3.41
CA VAL A 29 1.28 -14.86 -4.44
C VAL A 29 2.57 -15.37 -3.81
N LYS A 30 3.15 -14.63 -2.84
CA LYS A 30 4.35 -15.05 -2.12
C LYS A 30 4.14 -16.39 -1.41
N VAL A 31 3.02 -16.54 -0.69
CA VAL A 31 2.67 -17.80 -0.01
C VAL A 31 2.53 -18.96 -1.01
N ALA A 32 1.86 -18.75 -2.14
CA ALA A 32 1.73 -19.77 -3.18
C ALA A 32 3.10 -20.15 -3.79
N SER A 33 3.97 -19.16 -4.02
CA SER A 33 5.32 -19.38 -4.55
C SER A 33 6.21 -20.18 -3.58
N ALA A 34 6.11 -19.90 -2.28
CA ALA A 34 6.82 -20.64 -1.25
C ALA A 34 6.37 -22.11 -1.16
N HIS A 35 5.08 -22.39 -1.36
CA HIS A 35 4.55 -23.75 -1.36
C HIS A 35 5.07 -24.60 -2.53
N ILE A 36 5.22 -24.00 -3.72
CA ILE A 36 5.81 -24.67 -4.90
C ILE A 36 7.28 -25.02 -4.66
N ALA A 37 8.01 -24.19 -3.91
CA ALA A 37 9.43 -24.42 -3.60
C ALA A 37 9.66 -25.65 -2.70
N GLN A 38 8.72 -25.94 -1.79
CA GLN A 38 8.84 -27.04 -0.82
C GLN A 38 8.39 -28.41 -1.35
N ASP A 39 7.89 -28.50 -2.59
CA ASP A 39 7.58 -29.78 -3.20
C ASP A 39 8.84 -30.44 -3.80
N ASP A 40 9.70 -30.91 -2.90
CA ASP A 40 10.93 -31.67 -3.21
C ASP A 40 10.66 -32.96 -4.00
N SER A 41 9.40 -33.38 -4.14
CA SER A 41 9.00 -34.55 -4.93
C SER A 41 8.88 -34.25 -6.44
N ALA A 42 8.79 -32.97 -6.82
CA ALA A 42 8.49 -32.56 -8.20
C ALA A 42 9.62 -32.86 -9.20
N TYR A 43 10.89 -32.86 -8.76
CA TYR A 43 12.04 -32.97 -9.68
C TYR A 43 12.75 -34.32 -9.63
N GLY A 44 12.53 -35.14 -8.59
CA GLY A 44 13.17 -36.45 -8.44
C GLY A 44 14.71 -36.39 -8.26
N LEU A 45 15.32 -37.50 -7.84
CA LEU A 45 16.74 -37.55 -7.44
C LEU A 45 17.72 -37.11 -8.55
N LEU A 46 17.35 -37.27 -9.82
CA LEU A 46 18.19 -36.96 -10.98
C LEU A 46 18.23 -35.47 -11.32
N CYS A 47 17.21 -34.69 -10.95
CA CYS A 47 17.12 -33.25 -11.23
C CYS A 47 17.33 -32.38 -9.97
N GLY A 48 17.77 -32.97 -8.84
CA GLY A 48 17.97 -32.24 -7.58
C GLY A 48 18.97 -31.06 -7.68
N TRP A 49 19.90 -31.08 -8.64
CA TRP A 49 20.81 -29.95 -8.88
C TRP A 49 20.09 -28.71 -9.46
N ILE A 50 18.99 -28.90 -10.21
CA ILE A 50 18.14 -27.80 -10.71
C ILE A 50 17.33 -27.20 -9.56
N ALA A 51 16.89 -28.02 -8.59
CA ALA A 51 16.18 -27.57 -7.40
C ALA A 51 17.01 -26.55 -6.59
N GLY A 52 18.32 -26.80 -6.37
CA GLY A 52 19.18 -25.84 -5.67
C GLY A 52 19.38 -24.50 -6.40
N VAL A 53 19.34 -24.49 -7.73
CA VAL A 53 19.39 -23.25 -8.55
C VAL A 53 18.06 -22.49 -8.49
N LEU A 54 16.94 -23.20 -8.40
CA LEU A 54 15.61 -22.61 -8.24
C LEU A 54 15.41 -22.04 -6.83
N GLU A 55 15.83 -22.78 -5.79
CA GLU A 55 15.82 -22.35 -4.38
C GLU A 55 16.52 -20.99 -4.21
N SER A 56 17.73 -20.86 -4.75
CA SER A 56 18.51 -19.61 -4.65
C SER A 56 17.88 -18.45 -5.43
N LYS A 57 17.07 -18.72 -6.47
CA LYS A 57 16.25 -17.71 -7.13
C LYS A 57 15.02 -17.33 -6.31
N HIS A 58 14.39 -18.29 -5.65
CA HIS A 58 13.22 -18.07 -4.79
C HIS A 58 13.58 -17.22 -3.57
N VAL A 59 14.70 -17.50 -2.89
CA VAL A 59 15.20 -16.67 -1.78
C VAL A 59 15.40 -15.22 -2.20
N ARG A 60 15.96 -14.99 -3.40
CA ARG A 60 16.12 -13.61 -3.91
C ARG A 60 14.79 -12.95 -4.29
N GLN A 61 13.79 -13.73 -4.69
CA GLN A 61 12.44 -13.21 -4.92
C GLN A 61 11.76 -12.82 -3.60
N ASP A 62 12.03 -13.51 -2.49
CA ASP A 62 11.47 -13.15 -1.18
C ASP A 62 11.90 -11.75 -0.71
N GLU A 63 13.16 -11.37 -0.97
CA GLU A 63 13.67 -10.02 -0.70
C GLU A 63 12.93 -8.96 -1.54
N LEU A 64 12.68 -9.25 -2.81
CA LEU A 64 11.93 -8.35 -3.69
C LEU A 64 10.47 -8.23 -3.24
N PHE A 65 9.83 -9.34 -2.83
CA PHE A 65 8.48 -9.32 -2.29
C PHE A 65 8.40 -8.50 -1.01
N ALA A 66 9.37 -8.63 -0.10
CA ALA A 66 9.44 -7.83 1.11
C ALA A 66 9.54 -6.33 0.81
N GLY A 67 10.40 -5.93 -0.14
CA GLY A 67 10.52 -4.53 -0.54
C GLY A 67 9.25 -3.98 -1.20
N VAL A 68 8.55 -4.79 -2.00
CA VAL A 68 7.26 -4.39 -2.59
C VAL A 68 6.19 -4.22 -1.50
N GLU A 69 6.10 -5.14 -0.55
CA GLU A 69 5.15 -5.08 0.57
C GLU A 69 5.36 -3.84 1.45
N GLU A 70 6.62 -3.52 1.76
CA GLU A 70 6.99 -2.30 2.49
C GLU A 70 6.57 -1.04 1.71
N ASN A 71 6.91 -0.96 0.42
CA ASN A 71 6.57 0.20 -0.41
C ASN A 71 5.07 0.41 -0.54
N LEU A 72 4.28 -0.66 -0.69
CA LEU A 72 2.81 -0.57 -0.75
C LEU A 72 2.25 -0.08 0.59
N THR A 73 2.80 -0.55 1.71
CA THR A 73 2.41 -0.11 3.06
C THR A 73 2.71 1.37 3.27
N LEU A 74 3.90 1.83 2.87
CA LEU A 74 4.29 3.24 2.92
C LEU A 74 3.38 4.10 2.04
N ALA A 75 3.06 3.65 0.82
CA ALA A 75 2.17 4.37 -0.08
C ALA A 75 0.75 4.50 0.50
N ALA A 76 0.17 3.42 1.00
CA ALA A 76 -1.15 3.46 1.63
C ALA A 76 -1.17 4.37 2.86
N THR A 77 -0.10 4.37 3.65
CA THR A 77 0.05 5.24 4.83
C THR A 77 0.16 6.72 4.44
N GLY A 78 0.98 7.03 3.43
CA GLY A 78 1.10 8.39 2.90
C GLY A 78 -0.23 8.93 2.38
N LEU A 79 -1.01 8.10 1.66
CA LEU A 79 -2.34 8.48 1.19
C LEU A 79 -3.29 8.80 2.36
N ARG A 80 -3.30 7.99 3.42
CA ARG A 80 -4.14 8.28 4.60
C ARG A 80 -3.74 9.59 5.27
N HIS A 81 -2.44 9.84 5.42
CA HIS A 81 -1.95 11.11 5.95
C HIS A 81 -2.40 12.30 5.09
N THR A 82 -2.28 12.18 3.76
CA THR A 82 -2.78 13.22 2.86
C THR A 82 -4.28 13.45 3.02
N ALA A 83 -5.09 12.39 3.14
CA ALA A 83 -6.53 12.55 3.37
C ALA A 83 -6.83 13.28 4.69
N ASP A 84 -6.09 12.95 5.75
CA ASP A 84 -6.25 13.58 7.06
C ASP A 84 -5.82 15.05 7.04
N ASP A 85 -4.77 15.40 6.26
CA ASP A 85 -4.33 16.79 6.04
C ASP A 85 -5.43 17.61 5.33
N TYR A 86 -6.11 17.03 4.33
CA TYR A 86 -7.21 17.69 3.62
C TYR A 86 -8.39 17.97 4.56
N ASP A 87 -8.83 16.98 5.34
CA ASP A 87 -9.93 17.15 6.29
C ASP A 87 -9.60 18.18 7.38
N ALA A 88 -8.34 18.21 7.85
CA ALA A 88 -7.90 19.19 8.83
C ALA A 88 -7.97 20.63 8.28
N VAL A 89 -7.47 20.85 7.06
CA VAL A 89 -7.52 22.17 6.40
C VAL A 89 -8.96 22.60 6.14
N ASP A 90 -9.85 21.69 5.71
CA ASP A 90 -11.26 22.02 5.48
C ASP A 90 -11.99 22.37 6.79
N ALA A 91 -11.75 21.60 7.86
CA ALA A 91 -12.32 21.87 9.18
C ALA A 91 -11.84 23.22 9.76
N ASP A 92 -10.55 23.54 9.61
CA ASP A 92 -9.98 24.83 10.03
C ASP A 92 -10.62 25.98 9.26
N ASN A 93 -10.75 25.85 7.94
CA ASN A 93 -11.41 26.85 7.09
C ASN A 93 -12.88 27.05 7.46
N ALA A 94 -13.62 25.96 7.69
CA ALA A 94 -15.03 26.01 8.10
C ALA A 94 -15.20 26.71 9.46
N SER A 95 -14.27 26.46 10.41
CA SER A 95 -14.24 27.12 11.71
C SER A 95 -14.00 28.63 11.58
N LEU A 96 -13.02 29.03 10.77
CA LEU A 96 -12.71 30.44 10.50
C LEU A 96 -13.90 31.19 9.88
N ILE A 97 -14.58 30.58 8.91
CA ILE A 97 -15.78 31.17 8.29
C ILE A 97 -16.90 31.37 9.31
N THR A 98 -17.11 30.38 10.18
CA THR A 98 -18.14 30.43 11.23
C THR A 98 -17.84 31.51 12.26
N ASP A 99 -16.58 31.64 12.70
CA ASP A 99 -16.15 32.71 13.61
C ASP A 99 -16.41 34.10 13.00
N VAL A 100 -15.96 34.32 11.76
CA VAL A 100 -16.18 35.60 11.06
C VAL A 100 -17.66 35.90 10.89
N GLY A 101 -18.49 34.91 10.52
CA GLY A 101 -19.93 35.07 10.41
C GLY A 101 -20.59 35.45 11.75
N SER A 102 -20.18 34.80 12.84
CA SER A 102 -20.69 35.11 14.19
C SER A 102 -20.34 36.54 14.64
N ARG A 103 -19.22 37.09 14.17
CA ARG A 103 -18.77 38.47 14.47
C ARG A 103 -19.45 39.53 13.61
N MET A 104 -20.01 39.15 12.47
CA MET A 104 -20.71 40.06 11.54
C MET A 104 -22.21 40.17 11.79
N THR A 105 -22.80 39.26 12.56
CA THR A 105 -24.22 39.27 12.93
C THR A 105 -24.35 39.71 14.40
N PRO A 106 -24.78 40.96 14.69
CA PRO A 106 -24.88 41.47 16.06
C PRO A 106 -26.00 40.84 16.89
#